data_AF-A0AA38SV03-F1
#
_entry.id   AF-A0AA38SV03-F1
#
_cell.length_a   1.000
_cell.length_b   1.000
_cell.length_c   1.000
_cell.angle_alpha   90.00
_cell.angle_beta   90.00
_cell.angle_gamma   90.00
#
_symmetry.space_group_name_H-M   'P 1'
#
loop_
_entity.id
_entity.type
_entity.pdbx_description
1 polymer ?
#
loop_
_entity_poly.entity_id
_entity_poly.type
_entity_poly.pdbx_seq_one_letter_code
_entity_poly.pdbx_strand_id
1 'polypeptide(L)'
;MATKKVMGDYAHQYSSLREYILELQKSNPNTTVKLEMEIEPNPKTSTRQFKRVYVCLGALKHGFKAMGRDLLGLDGSFMKVPFPGQLLTAVGVDSNNGIYPVAYAIVEAETLNSWTWFLELLGDDLDLAPNSNFTFISDRQKGILPAIAKVFPAAEHRFCVRHIHENMKLRWKGKAYKDLLWKCATATTVPQFQKEMEELRKFNADTYNWLKEIPPHHWSRSHFTGRAQCDVLLNNMCEVFNRQLVGGRDKPIITALEFCREYLMKRLVIVQKVIDKSQGPLTPTASKLLEKNKREASQYVVLWNGEHEYQVSGAWGDQCCVDLLKKTCACRKWELTGIPCKHAVAAIWYSAVNGGEVDFLEKWLHPYYHLDTWRKMYAFKIKPVNGRSMWPTTNCPIKITPPKHHTHVGRPKKSRRKTAEELSQPLVKGTKLQKIGKTVTCRRCKQIGHNSRTCKKPK
;
A
#
# COMPACT_ATOMS: atom_id res chain seq x y z
N MET A 1 -0.99 -41.46 -8.39
CA MET A 1 -0.14 -41.03 -9.53
C MET A 1 -0.09 -39.49 -9.69
N ALA A 2 -1.21 -38.76 -9.62
CA ALA A 2 -1.23 -37.30 -9.75
C ALA A 2 -0.35 -36.56 -8.72
N THR A 3 -0.36 -36.98 -7.44
CA THR A 3 0.45 -36.34 -6.37
C THR A 3 1.95 -36.52 -6.58
N LYS A 4 2.39 -37.69 -7.07
CA LYS A 4 3.81 -37.95 -7.42
C LYS A 4 4.26 -37.12 -8.63
N LYS A 5 3.38 -36.90 -9.63
CA LYS A 5 3.67 -36.05 -10.79
C LYS A 5 3.78 -34.56 -10.40
N VAL A 6 2.91 -34.09 -9.49
CA VAL A 6 2.97 -32.72 -8.93
C VAL A 6 4.20 -32.53 -8.03
N MET A 7 4.57 -33.52 -7.21
CA MET A 7 5.81 -33.47 -6.41
C MET A 7 7.08 -33.55 -7.26
N GLY A 8 7.05 -34.33 -8.35
CA GLY A 8 8.15 -34.40 -9.32
C GLY A 8 8.38 -33.08 -10.04
N ASP A 9 7.30 -32.42 -10.49
CA ASP A 9 7.37 -31.07 -11.08
C ASP A 9 7.87 -30.04 -10.06
N TYR A 10 7.45 -30.14 -8.80
CA TYR A 10 7.91 -29.26 -7.74
C TYR A 10 9.44 -29.29 -7.53
N ALA A 11 10.02 -30.47 -7.33
CA ALA A 11 11.47 -30.61 -7.16
C ALA A 11 12.23 -30.20 -8.43
N HIS A 12 11.66 -30.52 -9.60
CA HIS A 12 12.26 -30.20 -10.88
C HIS A 12 12.32 -28.67 -11.13
N GLN A 13 11.32 -27.91 -10.70
CA GLN A 13 11.34 -26.45 -10.87
C GLN A 13 12.43 -25.76 -10.04
N TYR A 14 12.73 -26.21 -8.81
CA TYR A 14 13.90 -25.67 -8.09
C TYR A 14 15.19 -25.97 -8.84
N SER A 15 15.33 -27.19 -9.37
CA SER A 15 16.55 -27.55 -10.08
C SER A 15 16.80 -26.72 -11.34
N SER A 16 15.74 -26.16 -11.97
CA SER A 16 15.89 -25.26 -13.13
C SER A 16 15.66 -23.78 -12.82
N LEU A 17 15.70 -23.41 -11.54
CA LEU A 17 15.45 -22.02 -11.14
C LEU A 17 16.53 -21.08 -11.68
N ARG A 18 17.78 -21.56 -11.83
CA ARG A 18 18.88 -20.75 -12.39
C ARG A 18 18.65 -20.43 -13.86
N GLU A 19 18.27 -21.42 -14.65
CA GLU A 19 17.98 -21.31 -16.08
C GLU A 19 16.80 -20.36 -16.31
N TYR A 20 15.76 -20.47 -15.48
CA TYR A 20 14.66 -19.51 -15.48
C TYR A 20 15.12 -18.08 -15.19
N ILE A 21 15.97 -17.88 -14.17
CA ILE A 21 16.51 -16.56 -13.81
C ILE A 21 17.33 -15.98 -14.97
N LEU A 22 18.19 -16.80 -15.60
CA LEU A 22 19.00 -16.38 -16.74
C LEU A 22 18.13 -15.94 -17.92
N GLU A 23 17.10 -16.73 -18.26
CA GLU A 23 16.16 -16.34 -19.33
C GLU A 23 15.38 -15.06 -18.97
N LEU A 24 14.93 -14.92 -17.72
CA LEU A 24 14.20 -13.74 -17.27
C LEU A 24 15.08 -12.48 -17.40
N GLN A 25 16.33 -12.56 -16.97
CA GLN A 25 17.28 -11.43 -17.06
C GLN A 25 17.71 -11.14 -18.50
N LYS A 26 17.86 -12.16 -19.33
CA LYS A 26 18.15 -12.02 -20.77
C LYS A 26 17.01 -11.31 -21.51
N SER A 27 15.78 -11.76 -21.29
CA SER A 27 14.58 -11.21 -21.96
C SER A 27 14.15 -9.85 -21.41
N ASN A 28 14.40 -9.59 -20.11
CA ASN A 28 14.02 -8.35 -19.42
C ASN A 28 15.27 -7.68 -18.82
N PRO A 29 16.01 -6.88 -19.60
CA PRO A 29 17.19 -6.16 -19.11
C PRO A 29 16.90 -5.31 -17.86
N ASN A 30 17.92 -5.11 -17.03
CA ASN A 30 17.85 -4.38 -15.75
C ASN A 30 16.97 -5.05 -14.67
N THR A 31 16.52 -6.28 -14.92
CA THR A 31 15.81 -7.09 -13.91
C THR A 31 16.79 -7.59 -12.86
N THR A 32 16.49 -7.30 -11.61
CA THR A 32 17.21 -7.86 -10.46
C THR A 32 16.52 -9.12 -10.02
N VAL A 33 17.26 -10.22 -10.00
CA VAL A 33 16.85 -11.44 -9.30
C VAL A 33 17.95 -11.85 -8.34
N LYS A 34 17.60 -11.98 -7.06
CA LYS A 34 18.54 -12.42 -6.02
C LYS A 34 18.03 -13.70 -5.41
N LEU A 35 18.81 -14.76 -5.59
CA LEU A 35 18.52 -16.09 -5.08
C LEU A 35 19.48 -16.41 -3.94
N GLU A 36 18.91 -16.72 -2.78
CA GLU A 36 19.68 -17.24 -1.64
C GLU A 36 19.28 -18.68 -1.32
N MET A 37 20.29 -19.43 -0.89
CA MET A 37 20.19 -20.82 -0.48
C MET A 37 20.63 -20.94 0.98
N GLU A 38 20.22 -22.01 1.64
CA GLU A 38 20.73 -22.32 2.98
C GLU A 38 22.23 -22.59 2.96
N ILE A 39 22.88 -22.22 4.06
CA ILE A 39 24.29 -22.53 4.27
C ILE A 39 24.41 -24.05 4.40
N GLU A 40 25.30 -24.64 3.58
CA GLU A 40 25.63 -26.05 3.62
C GLU A 40 27.10 -26.18 4.03
N PRO A 41 27.37 -26.65 5.27
CA PRO A 41 28.72 -26.72 5.81
C PRO A 41 29.64 -27.65 5.02
N ASN A 42 29.08 -28.66 4.34
CA ASN A 42 29.87 -29.57 3.54
C ASN A 42 30.10 -29.02 2.11
N PRO A 43 31.32 -28.61 1.76
CA PRO A 43 31.62 -28.07 0.43
C PRO A 43 31.49 -29.11 -0.68
N LYS A 44 31.54 -30.41 -0.36
CA LYS A 44 31.38 -31.51 -1.33
C LYS A 44 29.93 -31.78 -1.71
N THR A 45 28.95 -31.21 -0.98
CA THR A 45 27.53 -31.43 -1.27
C THR A 45 27.16 -30.77 -2.59
N SER A 46 26.71 -31.57 -3.56
CA SER A 46 26.26 -31.13 -4.89
C SER A 46 24.84 -30.54 -4.90
N THR A 47 24.21 -30.43 -3.74
CA THR A 47 22.89 -29.83 -3.55
C THR A 47 22.93 -28.66 -2.58
N ARG A 48 22.02 -27.70 -2.77
CA ARG A 48 21.78 -26.60 -1.84
C ARG A 48 20.29 -26.39 -1.69
N GLN A 49 19.82 -26.22 -0.46
CA GLN A 49 18.40 -25.98 -0.20
C GLN A 49 18.02 -24.54 -0.53
N PHE A 50 16.90 -24.36 -1.23
CA PHE A 50 16.31 -23.05 -1.44
C PHE A 50 15.93 -22.37 -0.13
N LYS A 51 16.27 -21.09 0.00
CA LYS A 51 15.87 -20.25 1.13
C LYS A 51 14.89 -19.17 0.70
N ARG A 52 15.29 -18.31 -0.26
CA ARG A 52 14.49 -17.18 -0.71
C ARG A 52 14.89 -16.66 -2.09
N VAL A 53 13.96 -16.01 -2.77
CA VAL A 53 14.20 -15.32 -4.05
C VAL A 53 13.49 -13.99 -4.09
N TYR A 54 14.19 -12.96 -4.54
CA TYR A 54 13.70 -11.60 -4.77
C TYR A 54 13.66 -11.32 -6.26
N VAL A 55 12.61 -10.63 -6.73
CA VAL A 55 12.45 -10.21 -8.12
C VAL A 55 12.00 -8.75 -8.18
N CYS A 56 12.77 -7.92 -8.88
CA CYS A 56 12.36 -6.60 -9.35
C CYS A 56 12.58 -6.49 -10.86
N LEU A 57 11.48 -6.48 -11.61
CA LEU A 57 11.54 -6.40 -13.07
C LEU A 57 12.01 -5.01 -13.51
N GLY A 58 12.99 -4.96 -14.41
CA GLY A 58 13.62 -3.70 -14.83
C GLY A 58 12.62 -2.65 -15.33
N ALA A 59 11.58 -3.08 -16.05
CA ALA A 59 10.52 -2.19 -16.52
C ALA A 59 9.73 -1.52 -15.37
N LEU A 60 9.44 -2.26 -14.30
CA LEU A 60 8.71 -1.72 -13.14
C LEU A 60 9.60 -0.81 -12.30
N LYS A 61 10.87 -1.19 -12.14
CA LYS A 61 11.89 -0.37 -11.49
C LYS A 61 12.00 1.01 -12.16
N HIS A 62 12.21 1.02 -13.47
CA HIS A 62 12.35 2.26 -14.23
C HIS A 62 11.07 3.09 -14.25
N GLY A 63 9.91 2.45 -14.39
CA GLY A 63 8.63 3.17 -14.36
C GLY A 63 8.36 3.83 -13.01
N PHE A 64 8.66 3.14 -11.89
CA PHE A 64 8.55 3.73 -10.56
C PHE A 64 9.48 4.94 -10.38
N LYS A 65 10.76 4.79 -10.75
CA LYS A 65 11.75 5.88 -10.71
C LYS A 65 11.35 7.07 -11.59
N ALA A 66 10.80 6.82 -12.78
CA ALA A 66 10.36 7.88 -13.69
C ALA A 66 9.18 8.71 -13.16
N MET A 67 8.39 8.15 -12.24
CA MET A 67 7.27 8.84 -11.61
C MET A 67 7.71 9.64 -10.37
N GLY A 68 8.65 9.10 -9.58
CA GLY A 68 9.34 9.83 -8.52
C GLY A 68 8.57 10.07 -7.22
N ARG A 69 7.35 9.55 -7.05
CA ARG A 69 6.61 9.68 -5.77
C ARG A 69 7.17 8.74 -4.71
N ASP A 70 7.59 9.34 -3.60
CA ASP A 70 8.17 8.67 -2.44
C ASP A 70 7.13 7.95 -1.57
N LEU A 71 6.45 6.93 -2.11
CA LEU A 71 5.49 6.12 -1.36
C LEU A 71 5.50 4.65 -1.81
N LEU A 72 5.79 3.75 -0.87
CA LEU A 72 5.63 2.31 -1.04
C LEU A 72 4.81 1.69 0.08
N GLY A 73 3.79 0.94 -0.30
CA GLY A 73 3.16 -0.05 0.53
C GLY A 73 4.02 -1.31 0.63
N LEU A 74 4.07 -1.90 1.82
CA LEU A 74 4.74 -3.17 2.10
C LEU A 74 3.77 -4.12 2.78
N ASP A 75 3.69 -5.34 2.29
CA ASP A 75 2.85 -6.39 2.88
C ASP A 75 3.43 -7.77 2.60
N GLY A 76 3.11 -8.72 3.47
CA GLY A 76 3.48 -10.11 3.30
C GLY A 76 2.24 -10.99 3.33
N SER A 77 2.29 -12.07 2.56
CA SER A 77 1.13 -12.92 2.40
C SER A 77 1.48 -14.39 2.23
N PHE A 78 0.77 -15.27 2.95
CA PHE A 78 1.14 -16.68 3.00
C PHE A 78 1.11 -17.36 1.63
N MET A 79 2.17 -18.12 1.33
CA MET A 79 2.13 -19.17 0.31
C MET A 79 1.19 -20.29 0.76
N LYS A 80 0.60 -21.02 -0.18
CA LYS A 80 -0.35 -22.08 0.12
C LYS A 80 0.32 -23.45 0.06
N VAL A 81 -0.13 -24.35 0.92
CA VAL A 81 0.31 -25.76 1.00
C VAL A 81 0.20 -26.42 -0.39
N PRO A 82 1.22 -27.18 -0.84
CA PRO A 82 2.35 -27.73 -0.06
C PRO A 82 3.60 -26.83 0.03
N PHE A 83 3.48 -25.53 -0.23
CA PHE A 83 4.63 -24.65 -0.28
C PHE A 83 4.69 -23.76 0.97
N PRO A 84 5.54 -24.08 1.96
CA PRO A 84 5.76 -23.19 3.08
C PRO A 84 6.47 -21.92 2.61
N GLY A 85 6.15 -20.79 3.23
CA GLY A 85 6.78 -19.51 2.94
C GLY A 85 5.81 -18.33 2.89
N GLN A 86 6.38 -17.16 2.67
CA GLN A 86 5.66 -15.91 2.49
C GLN A 86 6.01 -15.27 1.15
N LEU A 87 5.00 -14.67 0.52
CA LEU A 87 5.17 -13.73 -0.58
C LEU A 87 5.17 -12.31 -0.02
N LEU A 88 6.34 -11.68 0.01
CA LEU A 88 6.52 -10.27 0.34
C LEU A 88 6.32 -9.42 -0.92
N THR A 89 5.67 -8.27 -0.79
CA THR A 89 5.43 -7.36 -1.92
C THR A 89 5.70 -5.91 -1.54
N ALA A 90 6.23 -5.16 -2.50
CA ALA A 90 6.35 -3.71 -2.46
C ALA A 90 5.49 -3.12 -3.59
N VAL A 91 4.56 -2.23 -3.22
CA VAL A 91 3.57 -1.68 -4.15
C VAL A 91 3.50 -0.16 -3.99
N GLY A 92 3.78 0.57 -5.05
CA GLY A 92 3.63 2.02 -5.11
C GLY A 92 2.24 2.46 -5.58
N VAL A 93 2.11 3.77 -5.77
CA VAL A 93 0.91 4.43 -6.29
C VAL A 93 1.28 5.19 -7.56
N ASP A 94 0.58 4.92 -8.65
CA ASP A 94 0.81 5.63 -9.92
C ASP A 94 0.17 7.03 -9.95
N SER A 95 0.42 7.75 -11.04
CA SER A 95 -0.10 9.10 -11.30
C SER A 95 -1.62 9.22 -11.27
N ASN A 96 -2.35 8.13 -11.47
CA ASN A 96 -3.81 8.09 -11.44
C ASN A 96 -4.35 7.55 -10.09
N ASN A 97 -3.50 7.51 -9.06
CA ASN A 97 -3.76 6.90 -7.76
C ASN A 97 -4.13 5.41 -7.82
N GLY A 98 -3.73 4.72 -8.89
CA GLY A 98 -3.81 3.27 -9.03
C GLY A 98 -2.62 2.56 -8.40
N ILE A 99 -2.76 1.25 -8.15
CA ILE A 99 -1.66 0.45 -7.60
C ILE A 99 -0.58 0.20 -8.67
N TYR A 100 0.69 0.29 -8.27
CA TYR A 100 1.84 -0.02 -9.11
C TYR A 100 2.80 -0.95 -8.38
N PRO A 101 2.70 -2.28 -8.57
CA PRO A 101 3.63 -3.21 -7.95
C PRO A 101 5.05 -3.02 -8.47
N VAL A 102 6.04 -3.04 -7.58
CA VAL A 102 7.45 -2.75 -7.90
C VAL A 102 8.31 -4.00 -7.79
N ALA A 103 8.23 -4.67 -6.65
CA ALA A 103 9.04 -5.85 -6.35
C ALA A 103 8.25 -6.88 -5.53
N TYR A 104 8.68 -8.12 -5.60
CA TYR A 104 8.15 -9.21 -4.81
C TYR A 104 9.22 -10.23 -4.47
N ALA A 105 9.04 -10.95 -3.36
CA ALA A 105 9.96 -12.00 -2.94
C ALA A 105 9.21 -13.18 -2.34
N ILE A 106 9.70 -14.39 -2.61
CA ILE A 106 9.27 -15.61 -1.91
C ILE A 106 10.34 -15.91 -0.87
N VAL A 107 9.95 -15.87 0.41
CA VAL A 107 10.83 -16.04 1.58
C VAL A 107 10.33 -17.16 2.47
N GLU A 108 11.20 -17.62 3.36
CA GLU A 108 10.93 -18.70 4.30
C GLU A 108 9.85 -18.35 5.35
N ALA A 109 9.83 -17.11 5.84
CA ALA A 109 8.87 -16.61 6.82
C ALA A 109 8.92 -15.07 6.90
N GLU A 110 7.93 -14.42 7.52
CA GLU A 110 7.96 -12.99 7.85
C GLU A 110 8.78 -12.77 9.13
N THR A 111 10.09 -12.60 8.98
CA THR A 111 11.02 -12.37 10.08
C THR A 111 11.73 -11.04 9.90
N LEU A 112 12.39 -10.54 10.95
CA LEU A 112 13.28 -9.39 10.81
C LEU A 112 14.34 -9.65 9.72
N ASN A 113 14.91 -10.87 9.66
CA ASN A 113 15.94 -11.20 8.68
C ASN A 113 15.43 -11.14 7.23
N SER A 114 14.25 -11.70 6.96
CA SER A 114 13.69 -11.69 5.60
C SER A 114 13.22 -10.31 5.17
N TRP A 115 12.65 -9.51 6.09
CA TRP A 115 12.31 -8.12 5.80
C TRP A 115 13.53 -7.23 5.60
N THR A 116 14.57 -7.34 6.44
CA THR A 116 15.83 -6.60 6.26
C THR A 116 16.43 -6.90 4.90
N TRP A 117 16.56 -8.19 4.55
CA TRP A 117 17.08 -8.60 3.24
C TRP A 117 16.25 -8.06 2.07
N PHE A 118 14.92 -8.14 2.18
CA PHE A 118 14.02 -7.60 1.15
C PHE A 118 14.18 -6.08 0.98
N LEU A 119 14.29 -5.35 2.09
CA LEU A 119 14.40 -3.90 2.11
C LEU A 119 15.77 -3.41 1.63
N GLU A 120 16.86 -4.10 1.95
CA GLU A 120 18.20 -3.81 1.43
C GLU A 120 18.21 -3.92 -0.10
N LEU A 121 17.70 -5.03 -0.65
CA LEU A 121 17.60 -5.22 -2.11
C LEU A 121 16.67 -4.21 -2.78
N LEU A 122 15.55 -3.89 -2.14
CA LEU A 122 14.63 -2.86 -2.62
C LEU A 122 15.28 -1.48 -2.60
N GLY A 123 16.07 -1.18 -1.58
CA GLY A 123 16.84 0.06 -1.46
C GLY A 123 17.85 0.20 -2.60
N ASP A 124 18.65 -0.84 -2.83
CA ASP A 124 19.61 -0.89 -3.94
C ASP A 124 18.93 -0.67 -5.30
N ASP A 125 17.80 -1.34 -5.54
CA ASP A 125 17.08 -1.23 -6.82
C ASP A 125 16.42 0.14 -7.03
N LEU A 126 16.08 0.84 -5.96
CA LEU A 126 15.41 2.14 -5.99
C LEU A 126 16.34 3.32 -5.67
N ASP A 127 17.64 3.07 -5.50
CA ASP A 127 18.65 4.04 -5.09
C ASP A 127 18.29 4.74 -3.76
N LEU A 128 17.73 4.00 -2.81
CA LEU A 128 17.37 4.50 -1.48
C LEU A 128 18.53 4.23 -0.50
N ALA A 129 19.14 5.30 -0.01
CA ALA A 129 20.13 5.25 1.05
C ALA A 129 19.45 5.20 2.43
N PRO A 130 20.17 4.82 3.51
CA PRO A 130 19.60 4.79 4.85
C PRO A 130 19.05 6.14 5.36
N ASN A 131 19.63 7.24 4.87
CA ASN A 131 19.20 8.61 5.15
C ASN A 131 18.18 9.17 4.14
N SER A 132 17.73 8.35 3.19
CA SER A 132 16.68 8.76 2.24
C SER A 132 15.39 9.02 3.00
N ASN A 133 14.91 10.26 2.89
CA ASN A 133 13.60 10.66 3.41
C ASN A 133 12.50 10.09 2.50
N PHE A 134 12.19 8.80 2.63
CA PHE A 134 11.18 8.09 1.85
C PHE A 134 9.95 7.75 2.71
N THR A 135 8.78 7.50 2.11
CA THR A 135 7.58 7.08 2.87
C THR A 135 7.24 5.61 2.64
N PHE A 136 7.16 4.84 3.71
CA PHE A 136 6.63 3.47 3.70
C PHE A 136 5.26 3.43 4.37
N ILE A 137 4.36 2.58 3.89
CA ILE A 137 3.13 2.22 4.60
C ILE A 137 3.06 0.70 4.76
N SER A 138 2.83 0.22 5.98
CA SER A 138 2.71 -1.21 6.21
C SER A 138 1.78 -1.55 7.36
N ASP A 139 1.64 -2.86 7.57
CA ASP A 139 0.97 -3.42 8.73
C ASP A 139 1.91 -3.37 9.93
N ARG A 140 1.35 -3.37 11.15
CA ARG A 140 2.10 -3.34 12.41
C ARG A 140 2.61 -4.74 12.82
N GLN A 141 3.20 -5.47 11.89
CA GLN A 141 3.74 -6.81 12.15
C GLN A 141 5.14 -6.73 12.78
N LYS A 142 5.51 -7.76 13.55
CA LYS A 142 6.74 -7.76 14.38
C LYS A 142 8.05 -7.74 13.58
N GLY A 143 8.07 -8.21 12.33
CA GLY A 143 9.30 -8.26 11.52
C GLY A 143 9.60 -6.97 10.76
N ILE A 144 8.58 -6.29 10.24
CA ILE A 144 8.75 -5.16 9.31
C ILE A 144 9.13 -3.85 10.00
N LEU A 145 8.53 -3.54 11.16
CA LEU A 145 8.84 -2.31 11.91
C LEU A 145 10.34 -2.22 12.25
N PRO A 146 10.97 -3.23 12.90
CA PRO A 146 12.40 -3.16 13.19
C PRO A 146 13.27 -3.22 11.93
N ALA A 147 12.81 -3.86 10.85
CA ALA A 147 13.55 -3.90 9.59
C ALA A 147 13.64 -2.52 8.92
N ILE A 148 12.53 -1.77 8.87
CA ILE A 148 12.52 -0.39 8.33
C ILE A 148 13.37 0.52 9.20
N ALA A 149 13.22 0.48 10.53
CA ALA A 149 14.06 1.27 11.43
C ALA A 149 15.56 0.96 11.28
N LYS A 150 15.92 -0.29 10.94
CA LYS A 150 17.31 -0.69 10.69
C LYS A 150 17.83 -0.19 9.33
N VAL A 151 17.07 -0.41 8.26
CA VAL A 151 17.55 -0.16 6.88
C VAL A 151 17.35 1.29 6.46
N PHE A 152 16.23 1.92 6.86
CA PHE A 152 15.84 3.27 6.51
C PHE A 152 15.43 4.08 7.75
N PRO A 153 16.36 4.37 8.69
CA PRO A 153 16.05 5.08 9.92
C PRO A 153 15.45 6.48 9.71
N ALA A 154 15.73 7.14 8.57
CA ALA A 154 15.17 8.45 8.25
C ALA A 154 13.80 8.41 7.55
N ALA A 155 13.29 7.22 7.21
CA ALA A 155 12.04 7.09 6.47
C ALA A 155 10.82 7.39 7.33
N GLU A 156 9.83 8.07 6.74
CA GLU A 156 8.50 8.20 7.33
C GLU A 156 7.80 6.83 7.21
N HIS A 157 7.53 6.18 8.34
CA HIS A 157 6.79 4.92 8.36
C HIS A 157 5.34 5.14 8.78
N ARG A 158 4.39 4.89 7.88
CA ARG A 158 2.95 4.92 8.15
C ARG A 158 2.41 3.54 8.50
N PHE A 159 1.55 3.49 9.51
CA PHE A 159 0.81 2.31 9.91
C PHE A 159 -0.57 2.31 9.27
N CYS A 160 -0.94 1.19 8.66
CA CYS A 160 -2.27 0.99 8.13
C CYS A 160 -3.35 1.11 9.23
N VAL A 161 -4.23 2.11 9.12
CA VAL A 161 -5.29 2.39 10.10
C VAL A 161 -6.29 1.24 10.21
N ARG A 162 -6.49 0.47 9.12
CA ARG A 162 -7.30 -0.76 9.17
C ARG A 162 -6.73 -1.76 10.19
N HIS A 163 -5.41 -1.91 10.26
CA HIS A 163 -4.78 -2.83 11.22
C HIS A 163 -4.80 -2.29 12.65
N ILE A 164 -4.66 -0.96 12.84
CA ILE A 164 -4.89 -0.34 14.14
C ILE A 164 -6.32 -0.64 14.61
N HIS A 165 -7.30 -0.48 13.72
CA HIS A 165 -8.70 -0.79 14.01
C HIS A 165 -8.95 -2.28 14.29
N GLU A 166 -8.30 -3.19 13.56
CA GLU A 166 -8.40 -4.64 13.81
C GLU A 166 -7.84 -5.01 15.19
N ASN A 167 -6.72 -4.40 15.61
CA ASN A 167 -6.19 -4.57 16.96
C ASN A 167 -7.11 -3.96 18.02
N MET A 168 -7.67 -2.78 17.77
CA MET A 168 -8.64 -2.14 18.68
C MET A 168 -9.86 -3.04 18.92
N LYS A 169 -10.36 -3.69 17.86
CA LYS A 169 -11.52 -4.60 17.90
C LYS A 169 -11.36 -5.83 18.78
N LEU A 170 -10.13 -6.21 19.13
CA LEU A 170 -9.87 -7.30 20.06
C LEU A 170 -10.35 -6.96 21.47
N ARG A 171 -10.27 -5.68 21.87
CA ARG A 171 -10.67 -5.17 23.18
C ARG A 171 -11.99 -4.40 23.14
N TRP A 172 -12.15 -3.48 22.19
CA TRP A 172 -13.31 -2.60 22.07
C TRP A 172 -14.05 -2.83 20.75
N LYS A 173 -15.30 -3.31 20.84
CA LYS A 173 -16.13 -3.64 19.67
C LYS A 173 -17.23 -2.60 19.51
N GLY A 174 -17.46 -2.17 18.27
CA GLY A 174 -18.59 -1.30 17.93
C GLY A 174 -18.24 -0.28 16.86
N LYS A 175 -19.27 0.21 16.15
CA LYS A 175 -19.11 1.21 15.10
C LYS A 175 -18.60 2.55 15.65
N ALA A 176 -19.05 2.95 16.85
CA ALA A 176 -18.61 4.21 17.47
C ALA A 176 -17.08 4.30 17.65
N TYR A 177 -16.44 3.24 18.15
CA TYR A 177 -14.98 3.19 18.28
C TYR A 177 -14.27 3.32 16.94
N LYS A 178 -14.77 2.62 15.92
CA LYS A 178 -14.28 2.74 14.55
C LYS A 178 -14.37 4.18 14.08
N ASP A 179 -15.55 4.78 14.16
CA ASP A 179 -15.82 6.11 13.64
C ASP A 179 -14.91 7.15 14.34
N LEU A 180 -14.75 7.08 15.66
CA LEU A 180 -13.84 7.95 16.42
C LEU A 180 -12.37 7.78 16.02
N LEU A 181 -11.89 6.55 15.85
CA LEU A 181 -10.53 6.28 15.34
C LEU A 181 -10.34 6.89 13.95
N TRP A 182 -11.33 6.74 13.06
CA TRP A 182 -11.27 7.30 11.71
C TRP A 182 -11.32 8.82 11.71
N LYS A 183 -12.08 9.47 12.60
CA LYS A 183 -12.02 10.93 12.77
C LYS A 183 -10.61 11.39 13.16
N CYS A 184 -9.99 10.73 14.14
CA CYS A 184 -8.62 11.03 14.55
C CYS A 184 -7.61 10.81 13.39
N ALA A 185 -7.74 9.71 12.66
CA ALA A 185 -6.81 9.37 11.57
C ALA A 185 -6.93 10.33 10.37
N THR A 186 -8.16 10.76 10.06
CA THR A 186 -8.46 11.60 8.90
C THR A 186 -8.27 13.09 9.14
N ALA A 187 -8.19 13.52 10.40
CA ALA A 187 -7.88 14.91 10.77
C ALA A 187 -6.59 15.37 10.07
N THR A 188 -6.66 16.50 9.38
CA THR A 188 -5.51 17.03 8.61
C THR A 188 -4.73 18.07 9.38
N THR A 189 -5.26 18.59 10.49
CA THR A 189 -4.58 19.58 11.35
C THR A 189 -4.44 19.05 12.77
N VAL A 190 -3.40 19.50 13.48
CA VAL A 190 -3.14 19.10 14.87
C VAL A 190 -4.28 19.54 15.81
N PRO A 191 -4.85 20.76 15.71
CA PRO A 191 -5.99 21.14 16.53
C PRO A 191 -7.22 20.25 16.32
N GLN A 192 -7.52 19.89 15.06
CA GLN A 192 -8.60 18.95 14.77
C GLN A 192 -8.31 17.58 15.38
N PHE A 193 -7.10 17.06 15.21
CA PHE A 193 -6.69 15.78 15.81
C PHE A 193 -6.86 15.77 17.33
N GLN A 194 -6.40 16.81 18.02
CA GLN A 194 -6.53 16.93 19.47
C GLN A 194 -8.00 16.94 19.92
N LYS A 195 -8.86 17.68 19.20
CA LYS A 195 -10.31 17.67 19.44
C LYS A 195 -10.90 16.27 19.33
N GLU A 196 -10.58 15.54 18.25
CA GLU A 196 -11.12 14.19 18.03
C GLU A 196 -10.57 13.17 19.06
N MET A 197 -9.30 13.30 19.47
CA MET A 197 -8.72 12.50 20.55
C MET A 197 -9.39 12.77 21.90
N GLU A 198 -9.77 14.03 22.16
CA GLU A 198 -10.52 14.40 23.36
C GLU A 198 -11.96 13.86 23.33
N GLU A 199 -12.63 13.85 22.16
CA GLU A 199 -13.92 13.17 21.98
C GLU A 199 -13.79 11.67 22.31
N LEU A 200 -12.73 11.01 21.85
CA LEU A 200 -12.46 9.61 22.19
C LEU A 200 -12.23 9.42 23.70
N ARG A 201 -11.50 10.34 24.35
CA ARG A 201 -11.26 10.29 25.81
C ARG A 201 -12.56 10.37 26.60
N LYS A 202 -13.44 11.31 26.24
CA LYS A 202 -14.78 11.47 26.83
C LYS A 202 -15.65 10.24 26.60
N PHE A 203 -15.54 9.60 25.43
CA PHE A 203 -16.27 8.39 25.11
C PHE A 203 -15.76 7.17 25.89
N ASN A 204 -14.45 6.98 25.95
CA ASN A 204 -13.81 5.89 26.68
C ASN A 204 -12.31 6.19 26.95
N ALA A 205 -11.98 6.46 28.22
CA ALA A 205 -10.62 6.79 28.64
C ALA A 205 -9.60 5.66 28.38
N ASP A 206 -9.99 4.40 28.55
CA ASP A 206 -9.08 3.25 28.30
C ASP A 206 -8.69 3.14 26.83
N THR A 207 -9.65 3.37 25.92
CA THR A 207 -9.40 3.35 24.47
C THR A 207 -8.50 4.50 24.07
N TYR A 208 -8.71 5.69 24.65
CA TYR A 208 -7.83 6.84 24.46
C TYR A 208 -6.40 6.53 24.92
N ASN A 209 -6.23 5.98 26.13
CA ASN A 209 -4.91 5.65 26.68
C ASN A 209 -4.17 4.66 25.77
N TRP A 210 -4.86 3.62 25.28
CA TRP A 210 -4.30 2.67 24.33
C TRP A 210 -3.92 3.31 22.98
N LEU A 211 -4.78 4.18 22.43
CA LEU A 211 -4.50 4.82 21.14
C LEU A 211 -3.34 5.82 21.25
N LYS A 212 -3.21 6.50 22.39
CA LYS A 212 -2.13 7.44 22.72
C LYS A 212 -0.75 6.78 22.72
N GLU A 213 -0.66 5.47 23.00
CA GLU A 213 0.59 4.71 22.92
C GLU A 213 1.13 4.59 21.48
N ILE A 214 0.32 4.84 20.47
CA ILE A 214 0.73 4.79 19.06
C ILE A 214 1.04 6.22 18.60
N PRO A 215 2.32 6.57 18.32
CA PRO A 215 2.68 7.92 17.91
C PRO A 215 1.89 8.38 16.67
N PRO A 216 1.28 9.58 16.69
CA PRO A 216 0.33 10.01 15.66
C PRO A 216 0.96 10.23 14.28
N HIS A 217 2.26 10.53 14.22
CA HIS A 217 3.00 10.65 12.96
C HIS A 217 3.02 9.36 12.14
N HIS A 218 2.74 8.22 12.76
CA HIS A 218 2.59 6.96 12.02
C HIS A 218 1.18 6.75 11.43
N TRP A 219 0.11 7.42 11.89
CA TRP A 219 -1.25 6.99 11.50
C TRP A 219 -2.30 8.09 11.31
N SER A 220 -1.98 9.34 11.62
CA SER A 220 -2.89 10.48 11.39
C SER A 220 -2.32 11.45 10.36
N ARG A 221 -3.16 11.86 9.42
CA ARG A 221 -2.82 12.84 8.37
C ARG A 221 -2.29 14.16 8.94
N SER A 222 -2.79 14.55 10.10
CA SER A 222 -2.37 15.75 10.84
C SER A 222 -0.89 15.78 11.22
N HIS A 223 -0.19 14.65 11.19
CA HIS A 223 1.21 14.53 11.58
C HIS A 223 2.11 13.98 10.45
N PHE A 224 1.56 13.71 9.26
CA PHE A 224 2.37 13.34 8.09
C PHE A 224 3.12 14.56 7.53
N THR A 225 4.28 14.34 6.91
CA THR A 225 5.15 15.42 6.41
C THR A 225 4.67 16.07 5.11
N GLY A 226 3.72 15.45 4.39
CA GLY A 226 3.25 15.89 3.06
C GLY A 226 4.12 15.43 1.89
N ARG A 227 5.35 14.99 2.14
CA ARG A 227 6.33 14.54 1.11
C ARG A 227 5.76 13.52 0.12
N ALA A 228 5.03 12.53 0.62
CA ALA A 228 4.45 11.47 -0.21
C ALA A 228 3.45 11.98 -1.26
N GLN A 229 2.96 13.23 -1.12
CA GLN A 229 1.89 13.80 -1.95
C GLN A 229 0.73 12.81 -2.10
N CYS A 230 0.39 12.18 -0.98
CA CYS A 230 -0.61 11.14 -0.86
C CYS A 230 -1.05 11.06 0.61
N ASP A 231 -2.35 11.20 0.86
CA ASP A 231 -2.94 11.19 2.21
C ASP A 231 -3.46 9.79 2.59
N VAL A 232 -2.93 8.73 1.97
CA VAL A 232 -3.42 7.37 2.18
C VAL A 232 -3.21 6.92 3.62
N LEU A 233 -4.26 6.33 4.20
CA LEU A 233 -4.28 5.78 5.57
C LEU A 233 -4.31 4.25 5.59
N LEU A 234 -4.42 3.63 4.40
CA LEU A 234 -4.64 2.21 4.23
C LEU A 234 -3.57 1.61 3.33
N ASN A 235 -3.07 0.44 3.69
CA ASN A 235 -2.24 -0.39 2.83
C ASN A 235 -3.06 -1.16 1.78
N ASN A 236 -4.15 -0.56 1.30
CA ASN A 236 -5.06 -1.17 0.31
C ASN A 236 -4.32 -1.55 -0.96
N MET A 237 -3.26 -0.82 -1.32
CA MET A 237 -2.48 -1.09 -2.52
C MET A 237 -1.86 -2.48 -2.51
N CYS A 238 -1.24 -2.87 -1.39
CA CYS A 238 -0.69 -4.20 -1.22
C CYS A 238 -1.78 -5.25 -1.06
N GLU A 239 -2.85 -4.98 -0.30
CA GLU A 239 -3.95 -5.92 -0.12
C GLU A 239 -4.62 -6.30 -1.45
N VAL A 240 -4.86 -5.31 -2.31
CA VAL A 240 -5.43 -5.52 -3.64
C VAL A 240 -4.47 -6.33 -4.50
N PHE A 241 -3.18 -5.99 -4.51
CA PHE A 241 -2.18 -6.74 -5.28
C PHE A 241 -2.07 -8.18 -4.80
N ASN A 242 -1.90 -8.39 -3.50
CA ASN A 242 -1.80 -9.69 -2.86
C ASN A 242 -3.01 -10.57 -3.21
N ARG A 243 -4.23 -10.01 -3.21
CA ARG A 243 -5.45 -10.74 -3.61
C ARG A 243 -5.40 -11.26 -5.04
N GLN A 244 -4.77 -10.54 -5.96
CA GLN A 244 -4.65 -10.96 -7.36
C GLN A 244 -3.66 -12.12 -7.51
N LEU A 245 -2.66 -12.21 -6.63
CA LEU A 245 -1.65 -13.26 -6.65
C LEU A 245 -2.12 -14.59 -6.05
N VAL A 246 -3.32 -14.66 -5.47
CA VAL A 246 -3.84 -15.85 -4.76
C VAL A 246 -3.82 -17.12 -5.63
N GLY A 247 -3.97 -16.99 -6.96
CA GLY A 247 -3.92 -18.10 -7.91
C GLY A 247 -2.52 -18.66 -8.19
N GLY A 248 -1.46 -17.90 -7.89
CA GLY A 248 -0.06 -18.34 -8.03
C GLY A 248 0.52 -18.95 -6.75
N ARG A 249 -0.10 -18.73 -5.59
CA ARG A 249 0.47 -19.09 -4.28
C ARG A 249 0.45 -20.58 -3.95
N ASP A 250 -0.37 -21.36 -4.64
CA ASP A 250 -0.41 -22.82 -4.53
C ASP A 250 0.31 -23.51 -5.70
N LYS A 251 1.15 -22.77 -6.43
CA LYS A 251 1.92 -23.27 -7.57
C LYS A 251 3.38 -23.51 -7.20
N PRO A 252 4.06 -24.46 -7.88
CA PRO A 252 5.50 -24.61 -7.80
C PRO A 252 6.25 -23.29 -8.07
N ILE A 253 7.51 -23.20 -7.61
CA ILE A 253 8.25 -21.94 -7.51
C ILE A 253 8.31 -21.14 -8.82
N ILE A 254 8.71 -21.75 -9.94
CA ILE A 254 8.81 -21.03 -11.23
C ILE A 254 7.41 -20.66 -11.71
N THR A 255 6.43 -21.55 -11.60
CA THR A 255 5.03 -21.25 -11.95
C THR A 255 4.46 -20.10 -11.12
N ALA A 256 4.82 -19.98 -9.84
CA ALA A 256 4.41 -18.88 -8.98
C ALA A 256 5.06 -17.55 -9.38
N LEU A 257 6.35 -17.57 -9.72
CA LEU A 257 7.08 -16.39 -10.24
C LEU A 257 6.50 -15.94 -11.60
N GLU A 258 6.24 -16.89 -12.50
CA GLU A 258 5.61 -16.61 -13.80
C GLU A 258 4.18 -16.07 -13.65
N PHE A 259 3.39 -16.59 -12.69
CA PHE A 259 2.07 -16.04 -12.40
C PHE A 259 2.17 -14.55 -12.02
N CYS A 260 3.16 -14.18 -11.20
CA CYS A 260 3.39 -12.79 -10.84
C CYS A 260 3.81 -11.96 -12.06
N ARG A 261 4.80 -12.43 -12.84
CA ARG A 261 5.29 -11.74 -14.06
C ARG A 261 4.17 -11.53 -15.08
N GLU A 262 3.40 -12.57 -15.40
CA GLU A 262 2.30 -12.50 -16.36
C GLU A 262 1.19 -11.56 -15.91
N TYR A 263 0.84 -11.59 -14.62
CA TYR A 263 -0.13 -10.66 -14.06
C TYR A 263 0.33 -9.20 -14.24
N LEU A 264 1.59 -8.92 -13.91
CA LEU A 264 2.18 -7.59 -14.06
C LEU A 264 2.21 -7.15 -15.51
N MET A 265 2.61 -8.04 -16.42
CA MET A 265 2.61 -7.77 -17.87
C MET A 265 1.20 -7.43 -18.39
N LYS A 266 0.18 -8.22 -18.03
CA LYS A 266 -1.23 -7.95 -18.39
C LYS A 266 -1.72 -6.62 -17.79
N ARG A 267 -1.34 -6.33 -16.56
CA ARG A 267 -1.70 -5.08 -15.86
C ARG A 267 -1.16 -3.85 -16.58
N LEU A 268 0.10 -3.84 -17.01
CA LEU A 268 0.69 -2.73 -17.75
C LEU A 268 -0.10 -2.42 -19.03
N VAL A 269 -0.55 -3.45 -19.75
CA VAL A 269 -1.38 -3.28 -20.96
C VAL A 269 -2.76 -2.70 -20.63
N ILE A 270 -3.40 -3.17 -19.56
CA ILE A 270 -4.71 -2.65 -19.13
C ILE A 270 -4.61 -1.16 -18.80
N VAL A 271 -3.58 -0.75 -18.06
CA VAL A 271 -3.40 0.66 -17.69
C VAL A 271 -3.03 1.50 -18.90
N GLN A 272 -2.19 1.00 -19.81
CA GLN A 272 -1.87 1.69 -21.06
C GLN A 272 -3.14 2.02 -21.86
N LYS A 273 -4.07 1.06 -22.01
CA LYS A 273 -5.35 1.30 -22.70
C LYS A 273 -6.19 2.40 -22.04
N VAL A 274 -6.04 2.65 -20.74
CA VAL A 274 -6.70 3.77 -20.05
C VAL A 274 -5.96 5.07 -20.33
N ILE A 275 -4.64 5.06 -20.30
CA ILE A 275 -3.79 6.21 -20.64
C ILE A 275 -4.08 6.69 -22.07
N ASP A 276 -4.15 5.78 -23.04
CA ASP A 276 -4.37 6.10 -24.46
C ASP A 276 -5.75 6.75 -24.71
N LYS A 277 -6.73 6.46 -23.86
CA LYS A 277 -8.08 7.05 -23.90
C LYS A 277 -8.20 8.32 -23.05
N SER A 278 -7.20 8.62 -22.22
CA SER A 278 -7.25 9.77 -21.32
C SER A 278 -6.92 11.05 -22.09
N GLN A 279 -7.67 12.10 -21.82
CA GLN A 279 -7.55 13.41 -22.48
C GLN A 279 -7.22 14.49 -21.45
N GLY A 280 -6.63 15.58 -21.92
CA GLY A 280 -6.22 16.71 -21.09
C GLY A 280 -4.88 16.50 -20.38
N PRO A 281 -4.45 17.49 -19.57
CA PRO A 281 -3.12 17.51 -18.98
C PRO A 281 -2.98 16.63 -17.72
N LEU A 282 -4.10 16.27 -17.07
CA LEU A 282 -4.14 15.53 -15.80
C LEU A 282 -4.65 14.10 -15.97
N THR A 283 -4.31 13.24 -15.02
CA THR A 283 -4.91 11.89 -14.94
C THR A 283 -6.40 11.96 -14.59
N PRO A 284 -7.23 10.98 -15.02
CA PRO A 284 -8.67 11.01 -14.78
C PRO A 284 -9.07 11.18 -13.31
N THR A 285 -8.37 10.52 -12.39
CA THR A 285 -8.63 10.65 -10.95
C THR A 285 -8.32 12.04 -10.44
N ALA A 286 -7.20 12.63 -10.88
CA ALA A 286 -6.82 13.98 -10.50
C ALA A 286 -7.81 15.02 -11.05
N SER A 287 -8.19 14.92 -12.33
CA SER A 287 -9.20 15.78 -12.94
C SER A 287 -10.52 15.72 -12.17
N LYS A 288 -11.00 14.52 -11.83
CA LYS A 288 -12.24 14.36 -11.07
C LYS A 288 -12.17 14.99 -9.67
N LEU A 289 -11.03 14.87 -8.99
CA LEU A 289 -10.83 15.46 -7.67
C LEU A 289 -10.71 16.99 -7.74
N LEU A 290 -10.02 17.51 -8.76
CA LEU A 290 -9.90 18.94 -9.00
C LEU A 290 -11.26 19.56 -9.31
N GLU A 291 -12.06 18.95 -10.20
CA GLU A 291 -13.42 19.40 -10.52
C GLU A 291 -14.33 19.42 -9.29
N LYS A 292 -14.19 18.45 -8.39
CA LYS A 292 -14.88 18.49 -7.10
C LYS A 292 -14.45 19.71 -6.27
N ASN A 293 -13.14 19.95 -6.15
CA ASN A 293 -12.62 21.07 -5.39
C ASN A 293 -13.03 22.42 -5.99
N LYS A 294 -13.09 22.54 -7.33
CA LYS A 294 -13.62 23.72 -8.04
C LYS A 294 -15.07 24.01 -7.65
N ARG A 295 -15.94 23.00 -7.64
CA ARG A 295 -17.35 23.16 -7.24
C ARG A 295 -17.52 23.58 -5.78
N GLU A 296 -16.67 23.06 -4.89
CA GLU A 296 -16.70 23.46 -3.48
C GLU A 296 -16.12 24.87 -3.28
N ALA A 297 -15.12 25.26 -4.07
CA ALA A 297 -14.45 26.56 -4.00
C ALA A 297 -15.38 27.75 -4.29
N SER A 298 -16.39 27.57 -5.15
CA SER A 298 -17.34 28.64 -5.50
C SER A 298 -18.19 29.13 -4.32
N GLN A 299 -18.17 28.43 -3.19
CA GLN A 299 -18.91 28.77 -1.98
C GLN A 299 -18.09 29.63 -1.01
N TYR A 300 -16.85 29.99 -1.36
CA TYR A 300 -15.93 30.71 -0.49
C TYR A 300 -15.75 32.16 -0.94
N VAL A 301 -15.55 33.02 0.06
CA VAL A 301 -15.15 34.42 -0.11
C VAL A 301 -13.68 34.55 0.22
N VAL A 302 -12.96 35.34 -0.57
CA VAL A 302 -11.51 35.52 -0.46
C VAL A 302 -11.20 36.97 -0.09
N LEU A 303 -10.34 37.15 0.91
CA LEU A 303 -9.71 38.41 1.25
C LEU A 303 -8.20 38.27 1.03
N TRP A 304 -7.63 39.18 0.26
CA TRP A 304 -6.20 39.18 -0.07
C TRP A 304 -5.44 40.14 0.84
N ASN A 305 -4.26 39.73 1.32
CA ASN A 305 -3.44 40.57 2.20
C ASN A 305 -2.57 41.60 1.45
N GLY A 306 -2.58 41.61 0.11
CA GLY A 306 -1.72 42.47 -0.72
C GLY A 306 -0.45 41.79 -1.22
N GLU A 307 -0.15 40.56 -0.82
CA GLU A 307 1.01 39.78 -1.27
C GLU A 307 0.63 38.37 -1.77
N HIS A 308 1.12 37.32 -1.11
CA HIS A 308 0.98 35.92 -1.52
C HIS A 308 0.00 35.13 -0.62
N GLU A 309 -0.56 35.77 0.41
CA GLU A 309 -1.45 35.14 1.37
C GLU A 309 -2.90 35.61 1.24
N TYR A 310 -3.81 34.66 1.44
CA TYR A 310 -5.23 34.85 1.25
C TYR A 310 -5.99 34.26 2.42
N GLN A 311 -6.89 35.04 3.00
CA GLN A 311 -7.89 34.53 3.92
C GLN A 311 -9.10 34.05 3.12
N VAL A 312 -9.39 32.75 3.20
CA VAL A 312 -10.49 32.12 2.47
C VAL A 312 -11.53 31.62 3.46
N SER A 313 -12.74 32.17 3.39
CA SER A 313 -13.80 31.97 4.39
C SER A 313 -15.06 31.38 3.74
N GLY A 314 -15.67 30.40 4.40
CA GLY A 314 -16.90 29.74 3.98
C GLY A 314 -17.89 29.60 5.13
N ALA A 315 -18.94 28.81 4.91
CA ALA A 315 -19.98 28.58 5.90
C ALA A 315 -19.46 27.86 7.17
N TRP A 316 -20.18 28.02 8.28
CA TRP A 316 -19.92 27.38 9.58
C TRP A 316 -18.51 27.63 10.16
N GLY A 317 -17.94 28.80 9.89
CA GLY A 317 -16.63 29.18 10.42
C GLY A 317 -15.44 28.45 9.76
N ASP A 318 -15.63 27.84 8.58
CA ASP A 318 -14.53 27.29 7.79
C ASP A 318 -13.69 28.43 7.21
N GLN A 319 -12.64 28.83 7.90
CA GLN A 319 -11.68 29.86 7.49
C GLN A 319 -10.28 29.26 7.42
N CYS A 320 -9.58 29.50 6.32
CA CYS A 320 -8.21 29.04 6.12
C CYS A 320 -7.34 30.15 5.54
N CYS A 321 -6.11 30.26 6.03
CA CYS A 321 -5.05 30.99 5.34
C CYS A 321 -4.49 30.10 4.22
N VAL A 322 -4.37 30.67 3.02
CA VAL A 322 -3.77 30.05 1.84
C VAL A 322 -2.58 30.89 1.43
N ASP A 323 -1.45 30.24 1.16
CA ASP A 323 -0.24 30.86 0.64
C ASP A 323 0.03 30.27 -0.75
N LEU A 324 -0.10 31.09 -1.79
CA LEU A 324 0.07 30.64 -3.18
C LEU A 324 1.54 30.47 -3.57
N LEU A 325 2.45 31.24 -2.97
CA LEU A 325 3.89 31.14 -3.25
C LEU A 325 4.45 29.80 -2.73
N LYS A 326 4.12 29.46 -1.48
CA LYS A 326 4.52 28.20 -0.84
C LYS A 326 3.64 27.01 -1.28
N LYS A 327 2.52 27.28 -1.96
CA LYS A 327 1.50 26.27 -2.35
C LYS A 327 0.95 25.52 -1.14
N THR A 328 0.68 26.26 -0.06
CA THR A 328 0.21 25.72 1.22
C THR A 328 -1.18 26.25 1.58
N CYS A 329 -1.87 25.51 2.43
CA CYS A 329 -3.16 25.92 2.98
C CYS A 329 -3.26 25.43 4.42
N ALA A 330 -3.79 26.24 5.32
CA ALA A 330 -3.96 25.88 6.74
C ALA A 330 -4.77 24.59 6.96
N CYS A 331 -5.62 24.17 5.99
CA CYS A 331 -6.30 22.88 6.04
C CYS A 331 -5.37 21.67 5.78
N ARG A 332 -4.14 21.91 5.34
CA ARG A 332 -3.06 20.97 5.00
C ARG A 332 -3.34 19.98 3.86
N LYS A 333 -4.53 20.00 3.27
CA LYS A 333 -4.87 19.08 2.17
C LYS A 333 -3.97 19.25 0.96
N TRP A 334 -3.59 20.49 0.62
CA TRP A 334 -2.72 20.75 -0.52
C TRP A 334 -1.33 20.17 -0.30
N GLU A 335 -0.72 20.43 0.86
CA GLU A 335 0.57 19.83 1.26
C GLU A 335 0.55 18.30 1.29
N LEU A 336 -0.54 17.70 1.80
CA LEU A 336 -0.64 16.26 1.99
C LEU A 336 -0.89 15.50 0.68
N THR A 337 -1.63 16.09 -0.25
CA THR A 337 -2.09 15.42 -1.47
C THR A 337 -1.45 15.95 -2.73
N GLY A 338 -0.82 17.11 -2.72
CA GLY A 338 -0.30 17.76 -3.91
C GLY A 338 -1.38 18.29 -4.85
N ILE A 339 -2.65 18.31 -4.41
CA ILE A 339 -3.78 18.80 -5.20
C ILE A 339 -4.37 20.02 -4.47
N PRO A 340 -4.54 21.17 -5.15
CA PRO A 340 -5.16 22.35 -4.57
C PRO A 340 -6.51 22.00 -3.94
N CYS A 341 -6.64 22.26 -2.65
CA CYS A 341 -7.90 22.10 -1.93
C CYS A 341 -8.92 23.18 -2.36
N LYS A 342 -10.19 23.04 -1.98
CA LYS A 342 -11.24 24.04 -2.24
C LYS A 342 -10.83 25.48 -1.87
N HIS A 343 -10.14 25.66 -0.74
CA HIS A 343 -9.66 26.99 -0.31
C HIS A 343 -8.58 27.52 -1.25
N ALA A 344 -7.63 26.67 -1.62
CA ALA A 344 -6.56 27.03 -2.54
C ALA A 344 -7.09 27.37 -3.94
N VAL A 345 -8.06 26.61 -4.44
CA VAL A 345 -8.71 26.91 -5.73
C VAL A 345 -9.40 28.29 -5.69
N ALA A 346 -10.11 28.61 -4.61
CA ALA A 346 -10.75 29.93 -4.46
C ALA A 346 -9.71 31.06 -4.47
N ALA A 347 -8.59 30.91 -3.75
CA ALA A 347 -7.50 31.89 -3.75
C ALA A 347 -6.84 32.04 -5.14
N ILE A 348 -6.59 30.93 -5.85
CA ILE A 348 -6.03 30.95 -7.20
C ILE A 348 -6.96 31.69 -8.17
N TRP A 349 -8.26 31.42 -8.12
CA TRP A 349 -9.25 32.12 -8.94
C TRP A 349 -9.34 33.61 -8.61
N TYR A 350 -9.33 33.96 -7.32
CA TYR A 350 -9.30 35.36 -6.92
C TYR A 350 -8.06 36.08 -7.47
N SER A 351 -6.88 35.47 -7.34
CA SER A 351 -5.64 36.02 -7.89
C SER A 351 -5.73 36.22 -9.41
N ALA A 352 -6.31 35.26 -10.14
CA ALA A 352 -6.43 35.34 -11.60
C ALA A 352 -7.34 36.49 -12.05
N VAL A 353 -8.44 36.75 -11.34
CA VAL A 353 -9.40 37.81 -11.70
C VAL A 353 -8.87 39.20 -11.31
N ASN A 354 -8.01 39.28 -10.29
CA ASN A 354 -7.46 40.54 -9.76
C ASN A 354 -6.06 40.86 -10.32
N GLY A 355 -5.76 40.43 -11.55
CA GLY A 355 -4.55 40.81 -12.28
C GLY A 355 -3.28 40.05 -11.89
N GLY A 356 -3.38 38.99 -11.08
CA GLY A 356 -2.26 38.10 -10.82
C GLY A 356 -1.94 37.22 -12.04
N GLU A 357 -0.65 36.99 -12.30
CA GLU A 357 -0.17 36.07 -13.34
C GLU A 357 -0.44 34.62 -12.94
N VAL A 358 -1.66 34.16 -13.22
CA VAL A 358 -2.11 32.81 -12.89
C VAL A 358 -2.20 31.97 -14.17
N ASP A 359 -1.32 30.98 -14.25
CA ASP A 359 -1.41 29.90 -15.22
C ASP A 359 -2.69 29.06 -15.05
N PHE A 360 -2.94 28.13 -15.97
CA PHE A 360 -4.05 27.18 -15.84
C PHE A 360 -3.99 26.39 -14.51
N LEU A 361 -5.16 26.13 -13.91
CA LEU A 361 -5.27 25.54 -12.58
C LEU A 361 -4.55 24.19 -12.47
N GLU A 362 -4.46 23.44 -13.57
CA GLU A 362 -3.81 22.15 -13.64
C GLU A 362 -2.29 22.23 -13.36
N LYS A 363 -1.61 23.37 -13.59
CA LYS A 363 -0.19 23.57 -13.21
C LYS A 363 0.05 23.67 -11.71
N TRP A 364 -1.00 23.90 -10.94
CA TRP A 364 -0.90 24.03 -9.47
C TRP A 364 -0.91 22.68 -8.76
N LEU A 365 -1.15 21.59 -9.50
CA LEU A 365 -1.04 20.24 -8.98
C LEU A 365 0.41 19.77 -9.00
N HIS A 366 0.73 18.81 -8.13
CA HIS A 366 2.02 18.15 -8.16
C HIS A 366 2.22 17.41 -9.50
N PRO A 367 3.42 17.47 -10.11
CA PRO A 367 3.74 16.80 -11.38
C PRO A 367 3.37 15.31 -11.46
N TYR A 368 3.25 14.63 -10.31
CA TYR A 368 2.81 13.23 -10.22
C TYR A 368 1.45 13.00 -10.85
N TYR A 369 0.56 13.99 -10.86
CA TYR A 369 -0.81 13.86 -11.35
C TYR A 369 -0.98 14.17 -12.83
N HIS A 370 0.10 14.53 -13.53
CA HIS A 370 0.04 14.83 -14.95
C HIS A 370 0.00 13.56 -15.79
N LEU A 371 -0.73 13.63 -16.90
CA LEU A 371 -0.87 12.53 -17.84
C LEU A 371 0.48 12.13 -18.45
N ASP A 372 1.37 13.11 -18.69
CA ASP A 372 2.70 12.84 -19.23
C ASP A 372 3.60 12.08 -18.26
N THR A 373 3.52 12.36 -16.96
CA THR A 373 4.20 11.56 -15.93
C THR A 373 3.67 10.13 -15.93
N TRP A 374 2.35 9.96 -16.06
CA TRP A 374 1.74 8.63 -16.14
C TRP A 374 2.18 7.86 -17.39
N ARG A 375 2.29 8.53 -18.54
CA ARG A 375 2.81 7.96 -19.79
C ARG A 375 4.27 7.52 -19.64
N LYS A 376 5.13 8.36 -19.06
CA LYS A 376 6.55 8.03 -18.80
C LYS A 376 6.68 6.80 -17.92
N MET A 377 5.89 6.72 -16.85
CA MET A 377 5.87 5.58 -15.92
C MET A 377 5.52 4.24 -16.60
N TYR A 378 4.58 4.25 -17.55
CA TYR A 378 4.11 3.04 -18.24
C TYR A 378 4.77 2.82 -19.60
N ALA A 379 5.72 3.66 -20.03
CA ALA A 379 6.47 3.49 -21.28
C ALA A 379 7.30 2.20 -21.29
N PHE A 380 7.81 1.78 -20.13
CA PHE A 380 8.59 0.56 -19.95
C PHE A 380 7.71 -0.68 -19.93
N LYS A 381 8.10 -1.72 -20.67
CA LYS A 381 7.29 -2.95 -20.85
C LYS A 381 8.02 -4.19 -20.35
N ILE A 382 7.29 -5.05 -19.66
CA ILE A 382 7.72 -6.42 -19.34
C ILE A 382 7.66 -7.23 -20.64
N LYS A 383 8.78 -7.83 -21.02
CA LYS A 383 8.92 -8.67 -22.20
C LYS A 383 8.47 -10.11 -21.93
N PRO A 384 7.93 -10.80 -22.95
CA PRO A 384 7.64 -12.22 -22.84
C PRO A 384 8.91 -13.04 -22.60
N VAL A 385 8.74 -14.22 -22.02
CA VAL A 385 9.80 -15.17 -21.67
C VAL A 385 9.57 -16.44 -22.48
N ASN A 386 10.63 -17.05 -23.00
CA ASN A 386 10.53 -18.30 -23.74
C ASN A 386 10.11 -19.48 -22.84
N GLY A 387 9.63 -20.56 -23.47
CA GLY A 387 9.38 -21.83 -22.78
C GLY A 387 10.68 -22.52 -22.32
N ARG A 388 10.55 -23.42 -21.34
CA ARG A 388 11.68 -24.11 -20.68
C ARG A 388 12.65 -24.82 -21.62
N SER A 389 12.18 -25.34 -22.76
CA SER A 389 13.02 -26.00 -23.76
C SER A 389 14.06 -25.08 -24.40
N MET A 390 13.88 -23.76 -24.31
CA MET A 390 14.76 -22.75 -24.91
C MET A 390 15.57 -21.97 -23.87
N TRP A 391 15.42 -22.27 -22.58
CA TRP A 391 16.16 -21.55 -21.55
C TRP A 391 17.66 -21.83 -21.64
N PRO A 392 18.52 -20.84 -21.35
CA PRO A 392 19.96 -21.04 -21.28
C PRO A 392 20.31 -22.12 -20.25
N THR A 393 21.22 -23.02 -20.60
CA THR A 393 21.75 -24.00 -19.65
C THR A 393 22.72 -23.34 -18.67
N THR A 394 22.78 -23.89 -17.45
CA THR A 394 23.75 -23.46 -16.43
C THR A 394 24.83 -24.52 -16.25
N ASN A 395 26.09 -24.09 -16.22
CA ASN A 395 27.23 -24.97 -15.89
C ASN A 395 27.45 -25.10 -14.38
N CYS A 396 26.54 -24.56 -13.55
CA CYS A 396 26.65 -24.65 -12.10
C CYS A 396 26.40 -26.09 -11.64
N PRO A 397 27.37 -26.78 -11.01
CA PRO A 397 27.21 -28.18 -10.60
C PRO A 397 26.25 -28.35 -9.40
N ILE A 398 25.87 -27.24 -8.77
CA ILE A 398 25.02 -27.23 -7.57
C ILE A 398 23.54 -27.25 -7.96
N LYS A 399 22.86 -28.34 -7.62
CA LYS A 399 21.42 -28.49 -7.80
C LYS A 399 20.65 -27.89 -6.64
N ILE A 400 19.68 -27.03 -6.94
CA ILE A 400 18.82 -26.44 -5.92
C ILE A 400 17.72 -27.42 -5.55
N THR A 401 17.53 -27.67 -4.26
CA THR A 401 16.47 -28.54 -3.73
C THR A 401 15.39 -27.72 -3.04
N PRO A 402 14.15 -28.23 -2.98
CA PRO A 402 13.06 -27.54 -2.28
C PRO A 402 13.35 -27.26 -0.79
N PRO A 403 12.66 -26.26 -0.20
CA PRO A 403 12.69 -26.04 1.25
C PRO A 403 12.08 -27.22 2.02
N LYS A 404 12.46 -27.39 3.29
CA LYS A 404 11.90 -28.46 4.15
C LYS A 404 10.41 -28.18 4.38
N HIS A 405 9.56 -29.14 4.04
CA HIS A 405 8.12 -29.03 4.26
C HIS A 405 7.78 -29.36 5.72
N HIS A 406 7.35 -28.37 6.52
CA HIS A 406 6.67 -28.65 7.78
C HIS A 406 5.18 -28.87 7.52
N THR A 407 4.69 -30.10 7.70
CA THR A 407 3.25 -30.38 7.62
C THR A 407 2.56 -29.79 8.83
N HIS A 408 1.84 -28.69 8.66
CA HIS A 408 0.89 -28.24 9.67
C HIS A 408 -0.21 -29.29 9.85
N VAL A 409 -0.50 -29.69 11.09
CA VAL A 409 -1.58 -30.61 11.41
C VAL A 409 -2.92 -29.93 11.10
N GLY A 410 -3.64 -30.45 10.11
CA GLY A 410 -4.98 -30.00 9.72
C GLY A 410 -5.12 -29.51 8.27
N ARG A 411 -6.37 -29.39 7.80
CA ARG A 411 -6.67 -29.00 6.41
C ARG A 411 -6.17 -27.57 6.11
N PRO A 412 -5.34 -27.37 5.08
CA PRO A 412 -4.89 -26.04 4.68
C PRO A 412 -6.07 -25.14 4.32
N LYS A 413 -6.18 -23.98 4.96
CA LYS A 413 -7.22 -23.00 4.63
C LYS A 413 -6.80 -22.26 3.35
N LYS A 414 -7.63 -22.35 2.31
CA LYS A 414 -7.39 -21.69 1.00
C LYS A 414 -7.43 -20.15 1.06
N SER A 415 -7.90 -19.56 2.16
CA SER A 415 -8.01 -18.12 2.38
C SER A 415 -7.87 -17.84 3.88
N ARG A 416 -7.34 -16.66 4.23
CA ARG A 416 -7.52 -16.12 5.58
C ARG A 416 -9.02 -16.05 5.90
N ARG A 417 -9.40 -16.21 7.17
CA ARG A 417 -10.78 -15.92 7.58
C ARG A 417 -11.02 -14.45 7.32
N LYS A 418 -11.97 -14.17 6.43
CA LYS A 418 -12.38 -12.80 6.14
C LYS A 418 -12.96 -12.19 7.41
N THR A 419 -12.57 -10.96 7.73
CA THR A 419 -13.21 -10.24 8.84
C THR A 419 -14.66 -9.92 8.45
N ALA A 420 -15.53 -9.65 9.44
CA ALA A 420 -16.91 -9.27 9.18
C ALA A 420 -17.04 -8.06 8.22
N GLU A 421 -16.00 -7.23 8.12
CA GLU A 421 -15.93 -6.09 7.21
C GLU A 421 -15.51 -6.45 5.78
N GLU A 422 -14.63 -7.44 5.58
CA GLU A 422 -14.35 -7.98 4.24
C GLU A 422 -15.55 -8.72 3.64
N LEU A 423 -16.45 -9.19 4.50
CA LEU A 423 -17.75 -9.73 4.11
C LEU A 423 -18.80 -8.62 3.87
N SER A 424 -18.59 -7.42 4.41
CA SER A 424 -19.51 -6.28 4.28
C SER A 424 -19.11 -5.27 3.20
N GLN A 425 -17.99 -5.46 2.49
CA GLN A 425 -17.73 -4.71 1.26
C GLN A 425 -18.74 -5.20 0.21
N PRO A 426 -19.53 -4.32 -0.43
CA PRO A 426 -20.47 -4.75 -1.44
C PRO A 426 -19.68 -5.26 -2.65
N LEU A 427 -19.58 -6.58 -2.78
CA LEU A 427 -19.47 -7.19 -4.10
C LEU A 427 -20.79 -6.86 -4.79
N VAL A 428 -20.74 -6.08 -5.86
CA VAL A 428 -21.86 -5.94 -6.79
C VAL A 428 -22.10 -7.32 -7.41
N LYS A 429 -22.86 -8.17 -6.73
CA LYS A 429 -23.45 -9.42 -7.21
C LYS A 429 -24.38 -9.98 -6.13
N GLY A 430 -25.68 -9.86 -6.36
CA GLY A 430 -26.71 -10.70 -5.72
C GLY A 430 -27.70 -9.96 -4.82
N THR A 431 -28.97 -10.11 -5.16
CA THR A 431 -30.20 -9.57 -4.55
C THR A 431 -30.57 -10.19 -3.20
N LYS A 432 -29.66 -10.21 -2.22
CA LYS A 432 -30.04 -10.57 -0.83
C LYS A 432 -29.33 -9.69 0.20
N LEU A 433 -30.11 -8.84 0.87
CA LEU A 433 -29.71 -8.03 2.02
C LEU A 433 -29.28 -8.94 3.18
N GLN A 434 -28.02 -8.89 3.59
CA GLN A 434 -27.58 -9.46 4.86
C GLN A 434 -27.75 -8.43 5.98
N LYS A 435 -28.37 -8.81 7.10
CA LYS A 435 -28.67 -7.92 8.24
C LYS A 435 -27.37 -7.48 8.94
N ILE A 436 -27.08 -6.18 8.91
CA ILE A 436 -25.89 -5.54 9.49
C ILE A 436 -26.21 -4.92 10.86
N GLY A 437 -25.35 -5.18 11.85
CA GLY A 437 -24.85 -4.21 12.83
C GLY A 437 -25.83 -3.31 13.60
N LYS A 438 -26.83 -3.88 14.29
CA LYS A 438 -27.56 -3.10 15.31
C LYS A 438 -26.71 -2.97 16.58
N THR A 439 -26.56 -1.75 17.08
CA THR A 439 -26.06 -1.47 18.42
C THR A 439 -26.92 -2.23 19.43
N VAL A 440 -26.29 -3.05 20.27
CA VAL A 440 -27.02 -3.91 21.20
C VAL A 440 -27.33 -3.10 22.46
N THR A 441 -28.62 -2.89 22.72
CA THR A 441 -29.11 -2.28 23.95
C THR A 441 -29.46 -3.37 24.96
N CYS A 442 -28.88 -3.30 26.15
CA CYS A 442 -29.14 -4.26 27.20
C CYS A 442 -30.61 -4.19 27.64
N ARG A 443 -31.36 -5.29 27.51
CA ARG A 443 -32.79 -5.30 27.91
C ARG A 443 -33.00 -5.11 29.41
N ARG A 444 -31.99 -5.39 30.25
CA ARG A 444 -32.04 -5.19 31.70
C ARG A 444 -31.79 -3.74 32.11
N CYS A 445 -30.62 -3.19 31.78
CA CYS A 445 -30.23 -1.85 32.24
C CYS A 445 -30.45 -0.72 31.21
N LYS A 446 -30.97 -1.06 30.02
CA LYS A 446 -31.24 -0.14 28.90
C LYS A 446 -30.00 0.60 28.34
N GLN A 447 -28.79 0.27 28.81
CA GLN A 447 -27.53 0.82 28.31
C GLN A 447 -27.10 0.16 27.01
N ILE A 448 -26.47 0.93 26.14
CA ILE A 448 -26.02 0.51 24.80
C ILE A 448 -24.59 -0.04 24.90
N GLY A 449 -24.28 -1.12 24.17
CA GLY A 449 -22.92 -1.68 24.06
C GLY A 449 -22.73 -3.08 24.65
N HIS A 450 -23.72 -3.63 25.36
CA HIS A 450 -23.71 -5.01 25.87
C HIS A 450 -25.13 -5.61 25.90
N ASN A 451 -25.25 -6.93 26.08
CA ASN A 451 -26.56 -7.62 26.14
C ASN A 451 -26.93 -8.03 27.58
N SER A 452 -28.18 -8.43 27.80
CA SER A 452 -28.68 -8.83 29.13
C SER A 452 -27.96 -10.03 29.75
N ARG A 453 -27.31 -10.88 28.94
CA ARG A 453 -26.51 -12.04 29.42
C ARG A 453 -25.17 -11.64 30.01
N THR A 454 -24.64 -10.47 29.63
CA THR A 454 -23.33 -9.95 30.06
C THR A 454 -23.47 -8.72 30.98
N CYS A 455 -24.71 -8.41 31.38
CA CYS A 455 -25.03 -7.30 32.26
C CYS A 455 -24.58 -7.59 33.69
N LYS A 456 -23.67 -6.76 34.22
CA LYS A 456 -23.11 -6.87 35.58
C LYS A 456 -24.00 -6.27 36.68
N LYS A 457 -25.13 -5.64 36.33
CA LYS A 457 -26.10 -5.17 37.34
C LYS A 457 -26.86 -6.37 37.93
N PRO A 458 -27.06 -6.40 39.27
CA PRO A 458 -27.88 -7.43 39.92
C PRO A 458 -29.29 -7.45 39.33
N LYS A 459 -29.93 -8.62 39.39
CA LYS A 459 -31.19 -8.90 38.69
C LYS A 459 -32.34 -8.03 39.15
#